data_AF-A0A536DY10-F1
#
_entry.id   AF-A0A536DY10-F1
#
_cell.length_a   1.000
_cell.length_b   1.000
_cell.length_c   1.000
_cell.angle_alpha   90.00
_cell.angle_beta   90.00
_cell.angle_gamma   90.00
#
_symmetry.space_group_name_H-M   'P 1'
#
loop_
_entity.id
_entity.type
_entity.pdbx_description
1 polymer ?
#
loop_
_entity_poly.entity_id
_entity_poly.type
_entity_poly.pdbx_seq_one_letter_code
_entity_poly.pdbx_strand_id
1 'polypeptide(L)'
;MDEIDEEFLMHMADVDFREARELADLASIAQDLGFVIEVLNRLVELLESDSEDRILVQSYWSAALVAYIRCFSAGKRLGLDETIFEGWDGAIEGHRFYKDLRDKHIAHSVNPFEQVVVGLALSSPASGRRQVEGVAMLSQKLISQEADGVRELDRLAKFARRKVVVRAKECENEVLQIGKTMPTEDLYSRVSLRTVAPGPEEAATPRN
;
A
#
# COMPACT_ATOMS: atom_id res chain seq x y z
N MET A 1 12.02 -9.69 13.18
CA MET A 1 10.84 -10.20 13.90
C MET A 1 11.42 -10.84 15.13
N ASP A 2 11.48 -10.07 16.21
CA ASP A 2 12.05 -10.53 17.47
C ASP A 2 11.20 -11.67 18.01
N GLU A 3 11.83 -12.73 18.51
CA GLU A 3 11.18 -13.78 19.29
C GLU A 3 10.53 -13.11 20.50
N ILE A 4 9.21 -12.87 20.39
CA ILE A 4 8.40 -12.55 21.55
C ILE A 4 8.43 -13.80 22.41
N ASP A 5 9.01 -13.68 23.60
CA ASP A 5 9.17 -14.76 24.56
C ASP A 5 7.82 -15.45 24.81
N GLU A 6 7.75 -16.77 24.63
CA GLU A 6 6.52 -17.55 24.85
C GLU A 6 5.99 -17.37 26.28
N GLU A 7 6.90 -17.14 27.24
CA GLU A 7 6.56 -16.85 28.64
C GLU A 7 5.80 -15.52 28.78
N PHE A 8 6.13 -14.52 27.95
CA PHE A 8 5.45 -13.22 27.95
C PHE A 8 4.02 -13.31 27.38
N LEU A 9 3.81 -14.19 26.39
CA LEU A 9 2.48 -14.44 25.80
C LEU A 9 1.55 -15.19 26.78
N MET A 10 2.09 -15.98 27.71
CA MET A 10 1.32 -16.73 28.72
C MET A 10 0.60 -15.85 29.75
N HIS A 11 0.78 -14.52 29.73
CA HIS A 11 0.12 -13.60 30.65
C HIS A 11 -0.68 -12.50 29.94
N MET A 12 -0.96 -12.68 28.64
CA MET A 12 -1.74 -11.71 27.86
C MET A 12 -3.16 -12.22 27.59
N ALA A 13 -4.14 -11.44 28.05
CA ALA A 13 -5.56 -11.66 27.81
C ALA A 13 -5.97 -11.10 26.44
N ASP A 14 -6.76 -11.86 25.68
CA ASP A 14 -7.39 -11.33 24.48
C ASP A 14 -8.56 -10.40 24.84
N VAL A 15 -8.69 -9.30 24.10
CA VAL A 15 -9.71 -8.27 24.32
C VAL A 15 -10.35 -7.87 23.00
N ASP A 16 -11.68 -7.91 22.97
CA ASP A 16 -12.46 -7.69 21.76
C ASP A 16 -13.55 -6.62 21.97
N PHE A 17 -13.11 -5.41 22.28
CA PHE A 17 -13.97 -4.22 22.33
C PHE A 17 -13.55 -3.21 21.27
N ARG A 18 -14.42 -2.23 21.01
CA ARG A 18 -14.30 -1.32 19.86
C ARG A 18 -12.93 -0.64 19.76
N GLU A 19 -12.44 -0.09 20.86
CA GLU A 19 -11.16 0.64 20.92
C GLU A 19 -9.96 -0.29 20.68
N ALA A 20 -10.05 -1.56 21.09
CA ALA A 20 -9.02 -2.56 20.80
C ALA A 20 -9.00 -2.94 19.32
N ARG A 21 -10.18 -3.05 18.68
CA ARG A 21 -10.29 -3.25 17.22
C ARG A 21 -9.76 -2.06 16.43
N GLU A 22 -10.09 -0.84 16.86
CA GLU A 22 -9.58 0.39 16.25
C GLU A 22 -8.05 0.46 16.35
N LEU A 23 -7.47 0.12 17.50
CA LEU A 23 -6.01 0.03 17.68
C LEU A 23 -5.39 -1.01 16.74
N ALA A 24 -6.00 -2.19 16.59
CA ALA A 24 -5.53 -3.23 15.69
C ALA A 24 -5.55 -2.78 14.21
N ASP A 25 -6.62 -2.11 13.78
CA ASP A 25 -6.72 -1.54 12.44
C ASP A 25 -5.68 -0.45 12.20
N LEU A 26 -5.50 0.48 13.14
CA LEU A 26 -4.48 1.55 13.05
C LEU A 26 -3.06 0.97 13.01
N ALA A 27 -2.78 -0.08 13.79
CA ALA A 27 -1.49 -0.77 13.76
C ALA A 27 -1.24 -1.42 12.39
N SER A 28 -2.26 -2.06 11.79
CA SER A 28 -2.18 -2.62 10.44
C SER A 28 -1.90 -1.54 9.39
N ILE A 29 -2.58 -0.39 9.48
CA ILE A 29 -2.35 0.74 8.55
C ILE A 29 -0.93 1.30 8.73
N ALA A 30 -0.45 1.44 9.96
CA ALA A 30 0.89 1.94 10.24
C ALA A 30 1.99 1.02 9.68
N GLN A 31 1.76 -0.29 9.67
CA GLN A 31 2.63 -1.29 9.05
C GLN A 31 2.61 -1.16 7.52
N ASP A 32 1.42 -1.08 6.91
CA ASP A 32 1.27 -0.90 5.46
C ASP A 32 1.96 0.39 4.97
N LEU A 33 1.78 1.51 5.67
CA LEU A 33 2.48 2.76 5.34
C LEU A 33 3.99 2.66 5.58
N GLY A 34 4.43 1.89 6.58
CA GLY A 34 5.85 1.60 6.80
C GLY A 34 6.46 0.85 5.61
N PHE A 35 5.78 -0.19 5.13
CA PHE A 35 6.16 -0.91 3.92
C PHE A 35 6.25 0.01 2.70
N VAL A 36 5.24 0.86 2.48
CA VAL A 36 5.22 1.83 1.37
C VAL A 36 6.46 2.72 1.39
N ILE A 37 6.80 3.29 2.55
CA ILE A 37 7.98 4.16 2.71
C ILE A 37 9.27 3.40 2.37
N GLU A 38 9.41 2.18 2.86
CA GLU A 38 10.60 1.36 2.62
C GLU A 38 10.78 1.00 1.15
N VAL A 39 9.68 0.69 0.45
CA VAL A 39 9.68 0.40 -0.99
C VAL A 39 10.01 1.65 -1.80
N LEU A 40 9.42 2.81 -1.45
CA LEU A 40 9.67 4.06 -2.18
C LEU A 40 11.11 4.56 -2.02
N ASN A 41 11.72 4.38 -0.85
CA ASN A 41 13.14 4.71 -0.65
C ASN A 41 14.02 3.87 -1.59
N ARG A 42 13.79 2.55 -1.66
CA ARG A 42 14.54 1.67 -2.59
C ARG A 42 14.29 2.02 -4.05
N LEU A 43 13.06 2.41 -4.39
CA LEU A 43 12.74 2.86 -5.74
C LEU A 43 13.49 4.15 -6.12
N VAL A 44 13.59 5.11 -5.20
CA VAL A 44 14.38 6.33 -5.41
C VAL A 44 15.83 5.99 -5.69
N GLU A 45 16.44 5.09 -4.91
CA GLU A 45 17.83 4.65 -5.13
C GLU A 45 18.04 4.06 -6.53
N LEU A 46 17.11 3.23 -7.02
CA LEU A 46 17.18 2.65 -8.37
C LEU A 46 17.05 3.71 -9.48
N LEU A 47 16.20 4.72 -9.26
CA LEU A 47 15.99 5.79 -10.24
C LEU A 47 17.18 6.75 -10.27
N GLU A 48 17.77 7.08 -9.11
CA GLU A 48 18.96 7.93 -9.02
C GLU A 48 20.21 7.24 -9.57
N SER A 49 20.27 5.91 -9.55
CA SER A 49 21.37 5.15 -10.14
C SER A 49 21.18 4.85 -11.63
N ASP A 50 20.17 5.42 -12.29
CA ASP A 50 19.79 5.12 -13.67
C ASP A 50 19.68 3.61 -13.97
N SER A 51 19.10 2.84 -13.03
CA SER A 51 19.00 1.39 -13.16
C SER A 51 18.23 0.98 -14.43
N GLU A 52 18.80 0.04 -15.19
CA GLU A 52 18.15 -0.57 -16.35
C GLU A 52 17.14 -1.66 -15.96
N ASP A 53 17.05 -2.04 -14.68
CA ASP A 53 16.10 -3.04 -14.19
C ASP A 53 14.67 -2.47 -14.12
N ARG A 54 14.05 -2.41 -15.29
CA ARG A 54 12.68 -1.91 -15.46
C ARG A 54 11.64 -2.76 -14.74
N ILE A 55 11.91 -4.05 -14.53
CA ILE A 55 11.01 -4.96 -13.81
C ILE A 55 10.99 -4.58 -12.35
N LEU A 56 12.16 -4.34 -11.74
CA LEU A 56 12.25 -3.96 -10.34
C LEU A 56 11.63 -2.57 -10.09
N VAL A 57 11.90 -1.60 -10.97
CA VAL A 57 11.27 -0.27 -10.96
C VAL A 57 9.75 -0.38 -10.99
N GLN A 58 9.21 -1.13 -11.95
CA GLN A 58 7.77 -1.32 -12.09
C GLN A 58 7.16 -2.04 -10.89
N SER A 59 7.86 -3.05 -10.36
CA SER A 59 7.39 -3.88 -9.25
C SER A 59 7.29 -3.07 -7.96
N TYR A 60 8.32 -2.30 -7.63
CA TYR A 60 8.31 -1.41 -6.47
C TYR A 60 7.27 -0.31 -6.60
N TRP A 61 7.17 0.33 -7.76
CA TRP A 61 6.16 1.36 -8.00
C TRP A 61 4.74 0.82 -7.83
N SER A 62 4.45 -0.32 -8.45
CA SER A 62 3.12 -0.95 -8.38
C SER A 62 2.79 -1.40 -6.96
N ALA A 63 3.75 -2.03 -6.26
CA ALA A 63 3.57 -2.48 -4.88
C ALA A 63 3.30 -1.30 -3.93
N ALA A 64 4.06 -0.21 -4.05
CA ALA A 64 3.88 0.98 -3.24
C ALA A 64 2.52 1.64 -3.48
N LEU A 65 2.11 1.84 -4.74
CA LEU A 65 0.80 2.43 -5.06
C LEU A 65 -0.36 1.58 -4.53
N VAL A 66 -0.30 0.26 -4.71
CA VAL A 66 -1.35 -0.65 -4.23
C VAL A 66 -1.44 -0.61 -2.70
N ALA A 67 -0.32 -0.74 -2.00
CA ALA A 67 -0.29 -0.72 -0.54
C ALA A 67 -0.72 0.63 0.03
N TYR A 68 -0.28 1.74 -0.58
CA TYR A 68 -0.69 3.08 -0.19
C TYR A 68 -2.20 3.27 -0.32
N ILE A 69 -2.79 3.00 -1.49
CA ILE A 69 -4.23 3.21 -1.71
C ILE A 69 -5.10 2.24 -0.90
N ARG A 70 -4.59 1.05 -0.58
CA ARG A 70 -5.27 0.12 0.35
C ARG A 70 -5.50 0.76 1.72
N CYS A 71 -4.58 1.60 2.21
CA CYS A 71 -4.74 2.29 3.48
C CYS A 71 -5.95 3.24 3.50
N PHE A 72 -6.41 3.72 2.34
CA PHE A 72 -7.54 4.64 2.18
C PHE A 72 -8.81 3.95 1.65
N SER A 73 -8.76 2.63 1.47
CA SER A 73 -9.92 1.87 0.99
C SER A 73 -10.79 1.43 2.16
N ALA A 74 -12.04 1.91 2.20
CA ALA A 74 -13.01 1.50 3.21
C ALA A 74 -13.58 0.10 2.92
N GLY A 75 -13.89 -0.67 3.97
CA GLY A 75 -14.43 -2.02 3.88
C GLY A 75 -14.87 -2.54 5.25
N LYS A 76 -14.57 -3.79 5.59
CA LYS A 76 -14.77 -4.32 6.96
C LYS A 76 -13.79 -3.74 8.00
N ARG A 77 -12.71 -3.09 7.54
CA ARG A 77 -11.69 -2.44 8.38
C ARG A 77 -11.83 -0.92 8.28
N LEU A 78 -11.30 -0.23 9.30
CA LEU A 78 -11.07 1.21 9.22
C LEU A 78 -10.17 1.52 8.00
N GLY A 79 -10.62 2.43 7.14
CA GLY A 79 -9.81 3.06 6.11
C GLY A 79 -9.50 4.50 6.50
N LEU A 80 -8.35 5.01 6.08
CA LEU A 80 -8.01 6.41 6.23
C LEU A 80 -8.90 7.29 5.36
N ASP A 81 -9.21 8.47 5.86
CA ASP A 81 -9.91 9.52 5.14
C ASP A 81 -8.93 10.63 4.70
N GLU A 82 -9.29 11.39 3.66
CA GLU A 82 -8.48 12.50 3.14
C GLU A 82 -8.23 13.59 4.21
N THR A 83 -9.10 13.72 5.21
CA THR A 83 -8.91 14.59 6.38
C THR A 83 -7.62 14.31 7.16
N ILE A 84 -7.00 13.14 6.99
CA ILE A 84 -5.67 12.89 7.58
C ILE A 84 -4.62 13.90 7.13
N PHE A 85 -4.82 14.53 5.96
CA PHE A 85 -3.95 15.54 5.38
C PHE A 85 -4.28 16.98 5.79
N GLU A 86 -5.22 17.19 6.72
CA GLU A 86 -5.52 18.53 7.25
C GLU A 86 -4.25 19.23 7.78
N GLY A 87 -4.09 20.49 7.36
CA GLY A 87 -2.92 21.31 7.67
C GLY A 87 -1.74 21.17 6.71
N TRP A 88 -1.91 20.45 5.59
CA TRP A 88 -0.92 20.40 4.51
C TRP A 88 -1.56 20.78 3.15
N ASP A 89 -1.28 22.00 2.70
CA ASP A 89 -1.71 22.50 1.39
C ASP A 89 -1.18 21.64 0.23
N GLY A 90 -2.06 21.27 -0.71
CA GLY A 90 -1.73 20.47 -1.89
C GLY A 90 -1.69 18.96 -1.65
N ALA A 91 -1.77 18.48 -0.40
CA ALA A 91 -1.64 17.07 -0.08
C ALA A 91 -2.83 16.22 -0.56
N ILE A 92 -4.04 16.79 -0.54
CA ILE A 92 -5.25 16.11 -1.02
C ILE A 92 -5.19 15.94 -2.53
N GLU A 93 -4.75 16.97 -3.25
CA GLU A 93 -4.53 16.91 -4.70
C GLU A 93 -3.48 15.85 -5.05
N GLY A 94 -2.36 15.82 -4.33
CA GLY A 94 -1.34 14.79 -4.47
C GLY A 94 -1.87 13.38 -4.20
N HIS A 95 -2.61 13.19 -3.09
CA HIS A 95 -3.25 11.92 -2.77
C HIS A 95 -4.16 11.43 -3.91
N ARG A 96 -5.05 12.30 -4.39
CA ARG A 96 -5.99 12.00 -5.48
C ARG A 96 -5.27 11.67 -6.78
N PHE A 97 -4.17 12.37 -7.09
CA PHE A 97 -3.33 12.05 -8.23
C PHE A 97 -2.78 10.62 -8.17
N TYR A 98 -2.20 10.21 -7.04
CA TYR A 98 -1.69 8.84 -6.88
C TYR A 98 -2.79 7.78 -6.87
N LYS A 99 -3.97 8.12 -6.33
CA LYS A 99 -5.15 7.26 -6.41
C LYS A 99 -5.59 7.05 -7.86
N ASP A 100 -5.69 8.12 -8.64
CA ASP A 100 -6.06 8.06 -10.05
C ASP A 100 -5.01 7.32 -10.89
N LEU A 101 -3.73 7.48 -10.57
CA LEU A 101 -2.66 6.70 -11.19
C LEU A 101 -2.86 5.21 -10.90
N ARG A 102 -3.08 4.81 -9.64
CA ARG A 102 -3.35 3.40 -9.29
C ARG A 102 -4.56 2.86 -10.05
N ASP A 103 -5.65 3.62 -10.05
CA ASP A 103 -6.91 3.23 -10.72
C ASP A 103 -6.66 3.00 -12.22
N LYS A 104 -5.85 3.83 -12.88
CA LYS A 104 -5.46 3.66 -14.30
C LYS A 104 -4.44 2.54 -14.56
N HIS A 105 -3.54 2.25 -13.62
CA HIS A 105 -2.58 1.14 -13.75
C HIS A 105 -3.26 -0.24 -13.61
N ILE A 106 -4.39 -0.32 -12.90
CA ILE A 106 -5.09 -1.59 -12.60
C ILE A 106 -6.38 -1.76 -13.41
N ALA A 107 -7.12 -0.69 -13.71
CA ALA A 107 -8.33 -0.81 -14.51
C ALA A 107 -7.99 -0.85 -16.01
N HIS A 108 -8.43 -1.90 -16.70
CA HIS A 108 -8.32 -2.18 -18.14
C HIS A 108 -8.99 -1.14 -19.07
N SER A 109 -8.99 0.14 -18.71
CA SER A 109 -9.45 1.21 -19.58
C SER A 109 -8.32 1.56 -20.56
N VAL A 110 -8.67 1.94 -21.79
CA VAL A 110 -7.74 2.51 -22.77
C VAL A 110 -7.01 3.68 -22.09
N ASN A 111 -5.79 3.43 -21.65
CA ASN A 111 -5.04 4.31 -20.76
C ASN A 111 -3.99 5.05 -21.60
N PRO A 112 -3.92 6.41 -21.57
CA PRO A 112 -2.85 7.12 -22.27
C PRO A 112 -1.44 6.70 -21.83
N PHE A 113 -1.31 6.07 -20.65
CA PHE A 113 -0.07 5.52 -20.11
C PHE A 113 0.28 4.11 -20.60
N GLU A 114 -0.55 3.47 -21.43
CA GLU A 114 -0.22 2.21 -22.11
C GLU A 114 -0.71 2.27 -23.56
N GLN A 115 0.23 2.30 -24.50
CA GLN A 115 -0.04 2.43 -25.93
C GLN A 115 0.55 1.25 -26.68
N VAL A 116 -0.27 0.57 -27.47
CA VAL A 116 0.18 -0.40 -28.45
C VAL A 116 -0.24 0.09 -29.83
N VAL A 117 0.73 0.30 -30.71
CA VAL A 117 0.51 0.72 -32.09
C VAL A 117 0.94 -0.40 -33.03
N VAL A 118 0.06 -0.75 -33.98
CA VAL A 118 0.32 -1.74 -35.02
C VAL A 118 0.58 -1.00 -36.33
N GLY A 119 1.74 -1.25 -36.93
CA GLY A 119 2.14 -0.70 -38.21
C GLY A 119 2.33 -1.78 -39.26
N LEU A 120 2.13 -1.42 -40.52
CA LEU A 120 2.55 -2.26 -41.65
C LEU A 120 3.97 -1.89 -42.04
N ALA A 121 4.88 -2.86 -42.07
CA ALA A 121 6.21 -2.68 -42.60
C ALA A 121 6.11 -2.61 -44.13
N LEU A 122 6.64 -1.54 -44.72
CA LEU A 122 6.63 -1.31 -46.16
C LEU A 122 8.01 -1.60 -46.75
N SER A 123 8.03 -2.05 -47.99
CA SER A 123 9.27 -2.20 -48.76
C SER A 123 10.05 -0.88 -48.82
N SER A 124 11.38 -0.97 -48.70
CA SER A 124 12.25 0.21 -48.75
C SER A 124 11.99 1.02 -50.04
N PRO A 125 11.87 2.36 -49.96
CA PRO A 125 11.69 3.21 -51.14
C PRO A 125 12.78 3.02 -52.21
N ALA A 126 14.00 2.64 -51.79
CA ALA A 126 15.14 2.40 -52.68
C ALA A 126 15.02 1.11 -53.50
N SER A 127 14.15 0.17 -53.10
CA SER A 127 13.96 -1.11 -53.79
C SER A 127 13.16 -1.00 -55.10
N GLY A 128 12.51 0.14 -55.34
CA GLY A 128 11.59 0.34 -56.46
C GLY A 128 10.27 -0.43 -56.35
N ARG A 129 10.13 -1.32 -55.35
CA ARG A 129 8.89 -2.05 -55.04
C ARG A 129 8.07 -1.25 -54.03
N ARG A 130 6.74 -1.28 -54.17
CA ARG A 130 5.78 -0.69 -53.21
C ARG A 130 4.83 -1.78 -52.74
N GLN A 131 5.21 -2.46 -51.68
CA GLN A 131 4.43 -3.56 -51.12
C GLN A 131 4.50 -3.54 -49.60
N VAL A 132 3.50 -4.15 -48.97
CA VAL A 132 3.53 -4.49 -47.55
C VAL A 132 4.38 -5.74 -47.39
N GLU A 133 5.39 -5.67 -46.53
CA GLU A 133 6.33 -6.77 -46.29
C GLU A 133 6.13 -7.44 -44.93
N GLY A 134 5.42 -6.79 -44.02
CA GLY A 134 5.12 -7.38 -42.71
C GLY A 134 4.28 -6.49 -41.82
N VAL A 135 4.22 -6.88 -40.56
CA VAL A 135 3.54 -6.18 -39.47
C VAL A 135 4.55 -5.92 -38.37
N ALA A 136 4.54 -4.72 -37.81
CA ALA A 136 5.32 -4.34 -36.64
C ALA A 136 4.38 -3.92 -35.51
N MET A 137 4.78 -4.19 -34.28
CA MET A 137 4.08 -3.74 -33.08
C MET A 137 5.04 -2.91 -32.23
N LEU A 138 4.60 -1.73 -31.82
CA LEU A 138 5.30 -0.88 -30.87
C LEU A 138 4.45 -0.78 -29.60
N SER A 139 5.06 -1.00 -28.43
CA SER A 139 4.40 -0.88 -27.13
C SER A 139 5.16 0.10 -26.24
N GLN A 140 4.44 0.99 -25.57
CA GLN A 140 4.97 1.91 -24.56
C GLN A 140 4.08 1.88 -23.33
N LYS A 141 4.69 1.86 -22.15
CA LYS A 141 4.00 1.82 -20.87
C LYS A 141 4.69 2.71 -19.83
N LEU A 142 3.91 3.46 -19.06
CA LEU A 142 4.40 4.11 -17.83
C LEU A 142 4.61 3.04 -16.76
N ILE A 143 5.83 2.90 -16.29
CA ILE A 143 6.21 1.89 -15.28
C ILE A 143 6.45 2.49 -13.89
N SER A 144 6.75 3.79 -13.80
CA SER A 144 6.90 4.55 -12.56
C SER A 144 6.81 6.05 -12.83
N GLN A 145 6.68 6.85 -11.77
CA GLN A 145 7.05 8.27 -11.83
C GLN A 145 8.58 8.43 -11.83
N GLU A 146 9.04 9.64 -12.17
CA GLU A 146 10.42 10.07 -11.91
C GLU A 146 10.67 10.23 -10.40
N ALA A 147 11.93 10.35 -10.01
CA ALA A 147 12.34 10.35 -8.61
C ALA A 147 11.58 11.39 -7.75
N ASP A 148 11.29 12.57 -8.30
CA ASP A 148 10.53 13.61 -7.56
C ASP A 148 9.07 13.21 -7.28
N GLY A 149 8.39 12.57 -8.23
CA GLY A 149 7.05 12.02 -8.00
C GLY A 149 7.07 10.87 -7.00
N VAL A 150 8.09 10.01 -7.04
CA VAL A 150 8.27 8.96 -6.03
C VAL A 150 8.48 9.56 -4.63
N ARG A 151 9.27 10.62 -4.51
CA ARG A 151 9.49 11.34 -3.24
C ARG A 151 8.23 12.05 -2.74
N GLU A 152 7.39 12.56 -3.62
CA GLU A 152 6.13 13.18 -3.22
C GLU A 152 5.18 12.15 -2.58
N LEU A 153 5.03 10.97 -3.19
CA LEU A 153 4.24 9.89 -2.60
C LEU A 153 4.83 9.43 -1.25
N ASP A 154 6.15 9.37 -1.12
CA ASP A 154 6.82 9.05 0.14
C ASP A 154 6.51 10.09 1.23
N ARG A 155 6.49 11.39 0.90
CA ARG A 155 6.11 12.45 1.86
C ARG A 155 4.66 12.28 2.32
N LEU A 156 3.74 11.96 1.41
CA LEU A 156 2.33 11.68 1.75
C LEU A 156 2.23 10.48 2.69
N ALA A 157 2.90 9.37 2.38
CA ALA A 157 2.92 8.17 3.22
C ALA A 157 3.52 8.45 4.61
N LYS A 158 4.63 9.17 4.68
CA LYS A 158 5.26 9.60 5.96
C LYS A 158 4.33 10.48 6.79
N PHE A 159 3.63 11.42 6.15
CA PHE A 159 2.69 12.30 6.85
C PHE A 159 1.52 11.52 7.44
N ALA A 160 0.85 10.69 6.61
CA ALA A 160 -0.23 9.82 7.05
C ALA A 160 0.24 8.91 8.19
N ARG A 161 1.41 8.27 8.04
CA ARG A 161 1.94 7.36 9.07
C ARG A 161 2.16 8.05 10.41
N ARG A 162 2.69 9.29 10.42
CA ARG A 162 2.85 10.06 11.65
C ARG A 162 1.51 10.28 12.35
N LYS A 163 0.47 10.68 11.62
CA LYS A 163 -0.88 10.90 12.16
C LYS A 163 -1.50 9.60 12.69
N VAL A 164 -1.38 8.50 11.94
CA VAL A 164 -1.85 7.17 12.37
C VAL A 164 -1.16 6.70 13.64
N VAL A 165 0.16 6.85 13.75
CA VAL A 165 0.91 6.45 14.94
C VAL A 165 0.50 7.27 16.17
N VAL A 166 0.24 8.58 16.00
CA VAL A 166 -0.29 9.41 17.09
C VAL A 166 -1.66 8.91 17.55
N ARG A 167 -2.60 8.69 16.62
CA ARG A 167 -3.94 8.18 16.97
C ARG A 167 -3.88 6.78 17.59
N ALA A 168 -3.01 5.90 17.08
CA ALA A 168 -2.80 4.57 17.66
C ALA A 168 -2.34 4.66 19.12
N LYS A 169 -1.46 5.62 19.45
CA LYS A 169 -1.02 5.81 20.83
C LYS A 169 -2.14 6.32 21.75
N GLU A 170 -3.05 7.14 21.23
CA GLU A 170 -4.25 7.56 21.95
C GLU A 170 -5.18 6.36 22.22
N CYS A 171 -5.48 5.56 21.18
CA CYS A 171 -6.28 4.34 21.32
C CYS A 171 -5.63 3.34 22.29
N GLU A 172 -4.30 3.18 22.28
CA GLU A 172 -3.58 2.33 23.23
C GLU A 172 -3.86 2.75 24.69
N ASN A 173 -3.86 4.06 24.95
CA ASN A 173 -4.21 4.58 26.27
C ASN A 173 -5.68 4.33 26.60
N GLU A 174 -6.60 4.52 25.66
CA GLU A 174 -8.04 4.24 25.84
C GLU A 174 -8.28 2.76 26.18
N VAL A 175 -7.67 1.85 25.41
CA VAL A 175 -7.69 0.39 25.64
C VAL A 175 -7.18 0.04 27.04
N LEU A 176 -6.06 0.64 27.45
CA LEU A 176 -5.48 0.40 28.78
C LEU A 176 -6.42 0.90 29.89
N GLN A 177 -7.06 2.06 29.75
CA GLN A 177 -8.01 2.55 30.76
C GLN A 177 -9.25 1.65 30.86
N ILE A 178 -9.78 1.18 29.73
CA ILE A 178 -10.90 0.22 29.73
C ILE A 178 -10.47 -1.08 30.43
N GLY A 179 -9.32 -1.64 30.05
CA GLY A 179 -8.78 -2.85 30.67
C GLY A 179 -8.63 -2.75 32.18
N LYS A 180 -8.23 -1.58 32.71
CA LYS A 180 -8.12 -1.33 34.17
C LYS A 180 -9.46 -1.34 34.91
N THR A 181 -10.57 -1.17 34.20
CA THR A 181 -11.92 -1.24 34.79
C THR A 181 -12.55 -2.62 34.72
N MET A 182 -11.96 -3.53 33.94
CA MET A 182 -12.43 -4.92 33.83
C MET A 182 -12.03 -5.72 35.08
N PRO A 183 -12.85 -6.67 35.54
CA PRO A 183 -12.47 -7.59 36.61
C PRO A 183 -11.23 -8.39 36.22
N THR A 184 -10.22 -8.39 37.09
CA THR A 184 -8.95 -9.08 36.84
C THR A 184 -9.13 -10.58 36.57
N GLU A 185 -10.06 -11.24 37.27
CA GLU A 185 -10.38 -12.66 37.04
C GLU A 185 -10.92 -12.92 35.64
N ASP A 186 -11.74 -12.01 35.10
CA ASP A 186 -12.25 -12.13 33.72
C ASP A 186 -11.10 -12.05 32.72
N LEU A 187 -10.10 -11.19 32.95
CA LEU A 187 -8.92 -11.10 32.10
C LEU A 187 -8.06 -12.37 32.20
N TYR A 188 -7.83 -12.91 33.39
CA TYR A 188 -7.08 -14.16 33.57
C TYR A 188 -7.77 -15.35 32.90
N SER A 189 -9.11 -15.38 32.86
CA SER A 189 -9.87 -16.43 32.15
C SER A 189 -9.70 -16.39 30.62
N ARG A 190 -9.21 -15.28 30.06
CA ARG A 190 -9.03 -15.03 28.62
C ARG A 190 -7.58 -15.05 28.17
N VAL A 191 -6.66 -15.46 29.03
CA VAL A 191 -5.23 -15.57 28.72
C VAL A 191 -5.01 -16.55 27.58
N SER A 192 -4.94 -16.01 26.37
CA SER A 192 -4.93 -16.75 25.13
C SER A 192 -4.57 -15.87 23.93
N LEU A 193 -3.75 -14.83 24.11
CA LEU A 193 -3.34 -13.98 22.99
C LEU A 193 -2.55 -14.80 21.96
N ARG A 194 -3.24 -15.27 20.92
CA ARG A 194 -2.71 -16.11 19.87
C ARG A 194 -3.19 -15.58 18.53
N THR A 195 -2.29 -15.59 17.55
CA THR A 195 -2.68 -15.44 16.15
C THR A 195 -2.64 -16.82 15.51
N VAL A 196 -3.66 -17.16 14.74
CA VAL A 196 -3.69 -18.39 13.94
C VAL A 196 -3.37 -17.99 12.50
N ALA A 197 -2.37 -18.64 11.90
CA ALA A 197 -2.09 -18.45 10.49
C ALA A 197 -3.27 -19.00 9.68
N PRO A 198 -3.90 -18.18 8.81
CA PRO A 198 -5.07 -18.63 8.05
C PRO A 198 -4.69 -19.71 7.03
N GLY A 199 -5.58 -20.67 6.82
CA GLY A 199 -5.45 -21.70 5.77
C GLY A 199 -5.86 -21.19 4.38
N PRO A 200 -5.55 -21.92 3.29
CA PRO A 200 -5.95 -21.54 1.93
C PRO A 200 -7.46 -21.29 1.76
N GLU A 201 -8.30 -22.02 2.49
CA GLU A 201 -9.76 -21.91 2.51
C GLU A 201 -10.26 -20.57 3.08
N GLU A 202 -9.46 -19.91 3.92
CA GLU A 202 -9.78 -18.61 4.50
C GLU A 202 -9.37 -17.44 3.61
N ALA A 203 -8.71 -17.69 2.47
CA ALA A 203 -8.23 -16.64 1.55
C ALA A 203 -9.36 -15.75 1.00
N ALA A 204 -10.57 -16.29 0.87
CA ALA A 204 -11.76 -15.55 0.43
C ALA A 204 -12.54 -14.91 1.60
N THR A 205 -12.16 -15.20 2.85
CA THR A 205 -12.90 -14.80 4.03
C THR A 205 -12.23 -13.59 4.69
N PRO A 206 -12.95 -12.48 4.91
CA PRO A 206 -12.41 -11.38 5.69
C PRO A 206 -12.14 -11.81 7.13
N ARG A 207 -11.05 -11.33 7.74
CA ARG A 207 -10.80 -11.46 9.18
C ARG A 207 -12.02 -10.91 9.95
N ASN A 208 -12.56 -11.72 10.87
CA ASN A 208 -13.62 -11.31 11.80
C ASN A 208 -13.03 -10.50 12.95
#